data_AF-A0A7W1CFS2-F1
#
_entry.id   AF-A0A7W1CFS2-F1
#
_cell.length_a   1.000
_cell.length_b   1.000
_cell.length_c   1.000
_cell.angle_alpha   90.00
_cell.angle_beta   90.00
_cell.angle_gamma   90.00
#
_symmetry.space_group_name_H-M   'P 1'
#
loop_
_entity.id
_entity.type
_entity.pdbx_description
1 polymer ?
#
loop_
_entity_poly.entity_id
_entity_poly.type
_entity_poly.pdbx_seq_one_letter_code
_entity_poly.pdbx_strand_id
1 'polypeptide(L)'
;MRFFSELNREAQEFAVSEERDRGDRFDWDDAEFLTEDFKTQLAEQGFEETEVYWSLGYCQGDGVAFYGRVYPESLKEKDGQAKRLIDALEAAGDTVYIEITGAGSHYHHWNSMTVEIEFENETDDEEKPARLKIARPALRENLEDYLDERVKEISRELEKSGYAEIEYRYDENTIRNGLLEREHLYEKDGTRAMTEFEFYEWSKDVSPRPKQFKINRK
;
A
#
# COMPACT_ATOMS: atom_id res chain seq x y z
N MET A 1 9.33 -38.22 -7.13
CA MET A 1 8.67 -36.94 -7.43
C MET A 1 7.16 -37.12 -7.44
N ARG A 2 6.46 -36.22 -6.75
CA ARG A 2 5.01 -36.16 -6.54
C ARG A 2 4.56 -34.71 -6.56
N PHE A 3 3.34 -34.44 -7.01
CA PHE A 3 2.71 -33.14 -6.77
C PHE A 3 2.38 -32.97 -5.29
N PHE A 4 2.21 -31.72 -4.84
CA PHE A 4 1.88 -31.41 -3.45
C PHE A 4 0.62 -32.15 -2.98
N SER A 5 -0.40 -32.26 -3.83
CA SER A 5 -1.65 -32.98 -3.56
C SER A 5 -1.50 -34.50 -3.40
N GLU A 6 -0.38 -35.08 -3.85
CA GLU A 6 -0.08 -36.52 -3.79
C GLU A 6 0.84 -36.89 -2.61
N LEU A 7 1.30 -35.90 -1.85
CA LEU A 7 2.08 -36.10 -0.64
C LEU A 7 1.19 -36.64 0.50
N ASN A 8 1.82 -37.34 1.44
CA ASN A 8 1.13 -37.65 2.70
C ASN A 8 1.04 -36.39 3.57
N ARG A 9 0.22 -36.42 4.62
CA ARG A 9 -0.02 -35.26 5.47
C ARG A 9 1.27 -34.68 6.10
N GLU A 10 2.16 -35.55 6.59
CA GLU A 10 3.42 -35.14 7.23
C GLU A 10 4.34 -34.42 6.24
N ALA A 11 4.47 -34.96 5.02
CA ALA A 11 5.25 -34.35 3.94
C ALA A 11 4.63 -33.03 3.43
N GLN A 12 3.30 -32.90 3.44
CA GLN A 12 2.64 -31.63 3.15
C GLN A 12 2.91 -30.57 4.22
N GLU A 13 2.83 -30.96 5.50
CA GLU A 13 3.15 -30.07 6.62
C GLU A 13 4.62 -29.62 6.57
N PHE A 14 5.55 -30.52 6.24
CA PHE A 14 6.96 -30.18 6.02
C PHE A 14 7.17 -29.21 4.85
N ALA A 15 6.55 -29.46 3.70
CA ALA A 15 6.66 -28.57 2.55
C ALA A 15 6.07 -27.16 2.84
N VAL A 16 4.99 -27.08 3.61
CA VAL A 16 4.39 -25.83 4.06
C VAL A 16 5.33 -25.07 5.01
N SER A 17 5.95 -25.75 5.97
CA SER A 17 6.91 -25.10 6.88
C SER A 17 8.17 -24.61 6.16
N GLU A 18 8.73 -25.43 5.27
CA GLU A 18 9.89 -25.03 4.46
C GLU A 18 9.57 -23.81 3.61
N GLU A 19 8.40 -23.77 2.99
CA GLU A 19 7.98 -22.65 2.16
C GLU A 19 7.69 -21.38 2.97
N ARG A 20 7.21 -21.51 4.21
CA ARG A 20 7.05 -20.38 5.12
C ARG A 20 8.39 -19.78 5.54
N ASP A 21 9.35 -20.64 5.84
CA ASP A 21 10.63 -20.27 6.45
C ASP A 21 11.67 -19.84 5.38
N ARG A 22 11.33 -19.98 4.09
CA ARG A 22 12.19 -19.68 2.93
C ARG A 22 12.58 -18.20 2.79
N GLY A 23 11.88 -17.30 3.50
CA GLY A 23 12.25 -15.89 3.65
C GLY A 23 12.00 -15.00 2.42
N ASP A 24 11.51 -15.57 1.33
CA ASP A 24 11.30 -14.91 0.02
C ASP A 24 9.81 -14.82 -0.37
N ARG A 25 8.90 -15.03 0.57
CA ARG A 25 7.44 -14.96 0.35
C ARG A 25 6.86 -13.56 0.20
N PHE A 26 7.61 -12.56 0.66
CA PHE A 26 7.31 -11.16 0.44
C PHE A 26 8.54 -10.56 -0.22
N ASP A 27 8.50 -10.47 -1.54
CA ASP A 27 9.62 -10.02 -2.35
C ASP A 27 9.49 -8.55 -2.79
N TRP A 28 10.29 -8.17 -3.78
CA TRP A 28 10.29 -6.80 -4.31
C TRP A 28 9.04 -6.49 -5.13
N ASP A 29 8.52 -7.45 -5.89
CA ASP A 29 7.29 -7.27 -6.68
C ASP A 29 6.10 -7.09 -5.72
N ASP A 30 6.05 -7.92 -4.67
CA ASP A 30 5.09 -7.83 -3.59
C ASP A 30 5.11 -6.47 -2.87
N ALA A 31 6.31 -5.92 -2.64
CA ALA A 31 6.50 -4.60 -2.05
C ALA A 31 6.04 -3.46 -3.00
N GLU A 32 6.27 -3.60 -4.30
CA GLU A 32 5.80 -2.66 -5.31
C GLU A 32 4.26 -2.64 -5.37
N PHE A 33 3.62 -3.81 -5.39
CA PHE A 33 2.16 -3.92 -5.32
C PHE A 33 1.58 -3.26 -4.07
N LEU A 34 2.18 -3.50 -2.90
CA LEU A 34 1.72 -2.88 -1.66
C LEU A 34 1.87 -1.34 -1.70
N THR A 35 2.95 -0.85 -2.30
CA THR A 35 3.19 0.59 -2.47
C THR A 35 2.12 1.23 -3.36
N GLU A 36 1.76 0.60 -4.47
CA GLU A 36 0.71 1.09 -5.38
C GLU A 36 -0.69 0.99 -4.76
N ASP A 37 -0.94 -0.02 -3.93
CA ASP A 37 -2.17 -0.13 -3.16
C ASP A 37 -2.31 1.03 -2.15
N PHE A 38 -1.25 1.36 -1.41
CA PHE A 38 -1.24 2.54 -0.53
C PHE A 38 -1.48 3.85 -1.28
N LYS A 39 -0.84 4.05 -2.44
CA LYS A 39 -1.09 5.25 -3.27
C LYS A 39 -2.54 5.33 -3.72
N THR A 40 -3.15 4.20 -4.08
CA THR A 40 -4.57 4.12 -4.45
C THR A 40 -5.45 4.50 -3.27
N GLN A 41 -5.21 3.91 -2.09
CA GLN A 41 -5.94 4.24 -0.87
C GLN A 41 -5.80 5.72 -0.45
N LEU A 42 -4.63 6.33 -0.67
CA LEU A 42 -4.41 7.77 -0.45
C LEU A 42 -5.17 8.63 -1.45
N ALA A 43 -5.15 8.29 -2.74
CA ALA A 43 -5.88 8.99 -3.78
C ALA A 43 -7.40 8.96 -3.58
N GLU A 44 -7.95 7.82 -3.12
CA GLU A 44 -9.37 7.71 -2.77
C GLU A 44 -9.79 8.67 -1.64
N GLN A 45 -8.83 9.14 -0.85
CA GLN A 45 -9.03 10.02 0.30
C GLN A 45 -8.61 11.48 0.01
N GLY A 46 -8.17 11.80 -1.22
CA GLY A 46 -7.79 13.15 -1.65
C GLY A 46 -6.31 13.50 -1.44
N PHE A 47 -5.44 12.51 -1.30
CA PHE A 47 -3.99 12.64 -1.11
C PHE A 47 -3.17 12.07 -2.28
N GLU A 48 -3.71 12.11 -3.50
CA GLU A 48 -3.13 11.46 -4.70
C GLU A 48 -1.72 11.93 -5.10
N GLU A 49 -1.30 13.11 -4.66
CA GLU A 49 -0.04 13.76 -5.06
C GLU A 49 1.02 13.69 -3.95
N THR A 50 0.80 12.78 -3.00
CA THR A 50 1.73 12.48 -1.92
C THR A 50 2.57 11.24 -2.25
N GLU A 51 3.84 11.29 -1.85
CA GLU A 51 4.76 10.16 -1.93
C GLU A 51 4.68 9.34 -0.65
N VAL A 52 4.55 8.02 -0.78
CA VAL A 52 4.41 7.10 0.34
C VAL A 52 5.74 6.44 0.71
N TYR A 53 5.99 6.32 2.00
CA TYR A 53 7.15 5.69 2.61
C TYR A 53 6.66 4.73 3.69
N TRP A 54 7.22 3.53 3.76
CA TRP A 54 6.78 2.57 4.75
C TRP A 54 7.89 1.63 5.18
N SER A 55 7.75 1.12 6.41
CA SER A 55 8.54 0.02 6.95
C SER A 55 7.61 -0.84 7.80
N LEU A 56 7.56 -2.14 7.55
CA LEU A 56 6.62 -3.08 8.18
C LEU A 56 7.34 -4.37 8.60
N GLY A 57 8.49 -4.22 9.25
CA GLY A 57 9.35 -5.30 9.75
C GLY A 57 9.06 -5.76 11.20
N TYR A 58 7.97 -5.30 11.81
CA TYR A 58 7.59 -5.49 13.21
C TYR A 58 8.57 -4.87 14.24
N CYS A 59 9.00 -3.62 14.02
CA CYS A 59 9.84 -2.87 14.96
C CYS A 59 9.19 -1.55 15.43
N GLN A 60 9.69 -0.98 16.55
CA GLN A 60 9.09 0.21 17.18
C GLN A 60 9.10 1.47 16.28
N GLY A 61 9.90 1.50 15.22
CA GLY A 61 10.00 2.62 14.27
C GLY A 61 9.27 2.40 12.95
N ASP A 62 8.52 1.30 12.85
CA ASP A 62 7.73 0.95 11.67
C ASP A 62 6.46 1.79 11.55
N GLY A 63 5.94 1.81 10.33
CA GLY A 63 4.70 2.45 10.00
C GLY A 63 4.65 2.83 8.54
N VAL A 64 3.63 3.61 8.21
CA VAL A 64 3.46 4.24 6.90
C VAL A 64 3.45 5.74 7.10
N ALA A 65 4.16 6.49 6.28
CA ALA A 65 4.06 7.94 6.20
C ALA A 65 3.91 8.35 4.73
N PHE A 66 3.34 9.51 4.52
CA PHE A 66 3.19 10.09 3.19
C PHE A 66 3.45 11.58 3.26
N TYR A 67 4.06 12.12 2.22
CA TYR A 67 4.55 13.49 2.19
C TYR A 67 4.29 14.15 0.85
N GLY A 68 4.13 15.46 0.86
CA GLY A 68 3.93 16.25 -0.35
C GLY A 68 2.67 17.09 -0.29
N ARG A 69 2.29 17.61 -1.46
CA ARG A 69 1.21 18.58 -1.57
C ARG A 69 -0.14 17.90 -1.50
N VAL A 70 -1.08 18.59 -0.87
CA VAL A 70 -2.47 18.16 -0.81
C VAL A 70 -3.33 19.24 -1.44
N TYR A 71 -4.04 18.89 -2.52
CA TYR A 71 -4.86 19.85 -3.24
C TYR A 71 -6.23 20.01 -2.53
N PRO A 72 -6.63 21.25 -2.16
CA PRO A 72 -7.90 21.48 -1.48
C PRO A 72 -9.11 20.97 -2.27
N GLU A 73 -9.08 21.03 -3.61
CA GLU A 73 -10.15 20.50 -4.45
C GLU A 73 -10.32 18.98 -4.31
N SER A 74 -9.22 18.23 -4.26
CA SER A 74 -9.23 16.78 -4.07
C SER A 74 -9.80 16.39 -2.70
N LEU A 75 -9.36 17.08 -1.64
CA LEU A 75 -9.95 16.91 -0.31
C LEU A 75 -11.43 17.26 -0.29
N LYS A 76 -11.84 18.36 -0.93
CA LYS A 76 -13.26 18.76 -1.03
C LYS A 76 -14.11 17.67 -1.68
N GLU A 77 -13.58 16.95 -2.66
CA GLU A 77 -14.32 15.88 -3.34
C GLU A 77 -14.46 14.62 -2.46
N LYS A 78 -13.42 14.25 -1.73
CA LYS A 78 -13.33 12.95 -1.03
C LYS A 78 -13.67 13.01 0.46
N ASP A 79 -13.57 14.19 1.06
CA ASP A 79 -13.74 14.40 2.50
C ASP A 79 -14.74 15.52 2.79
N GLY A 80 -15.93 15.14 3.27
CA GLY A 80 -17.01 16.08 3.54
C GLY A 80 -16.73 17.06 4.69
N GLN A 81 -15.89 16.70 5.66
CA GLN A 81 -15.54 17.56 6.79
C GLN A 81 -14.45 18.55 6.37
N ALA A 82 -13.41 18.10 5.66
CA ALA A 82 -12.44 18.99 5.02
C ALA A 82 -13.16 19.98 4.11
N LYS A 83 -14.11 19.48 3.30
CA LYS A 83 -14.91 20.33 2.41
C LYS A 83 -15.59 21.47 3.15
N ARG A 84 -16.30 21.14 4.22
CA ARG A 84 -17.03 22.14 5.01
C ARG A 84 -16.11 23.23 5.56
N LEU A 85 -14.93 22.85 6.05
CA LEU A 85 -13.96 23.78 6.64
C LEU A 85 -13.31 24.65 5.57
N ILE A 86 -12.85 24.04 4.47
CA ILE A 86 -12.22 24.73 3.34
C ILE A 86 -13.21 25.71 2.67
N ASP A 87 -14.44 25.29 2.35
CA ASP A 87 -15.46 26.16 1.75
C ASP A 87 -15.77 27.38 2.66
N ALA A 88 -15.75 27.20 3.99
CA ALA A 88 -16.00 28.28 4.94
C ALA A 88 -14.83 29.27 4.99
N LEU A 89 -13.59 28.78 4.90
CA LEU A 89 -12.38 29.58 4.81
C LEU A 89 -12.31 30.36 3.49
N GLU A 90 -12.60 29.73 2.37
CA GLU A 90 -12.70 30.37 1.05
C GLU A 90 -13.76 31.47 1.04
N ALA A 91 -14.94 31.23 1.61
CA ALA A 91 -15.97 32.27 1.77
C ALA A 91 -15.48 33.44 2.66
N ALA A 92 -14.68 33.13 3.68
CA ALA A 92 -14.00 34.13 4.51
C ALA A 92 -12.84 34.84 3.78
N GLY A 93 -12.38 34.33 2.64
CA GLY A 93 -11.36 34.94 1.76
C GLY A 93 -9.97 34.35 1.92
N ASP A 94 -9.86 33.18 2.53
CA ASP A 94 -8.63 32.41 2.54
C ASP A 94 -8.47 31.64 1.23
N THR A 95 -7.29 31.74 0.64
CA THR A 95 -6.75 30.70 -0.24
C THR A 95 -5.95 29.75 0.63
N VAL A 96 -6.24 28.45 0.55
CA VAL A 96 -5.65 27.42 1.41
C VAL A 96 -4.61 26.62 0.63
N TYR A 97 -3.40 26.50 1.16
CA TYR A 97 -2.35 25.64 0.65
C TYR A 97 -1.96 24.64 1.73
N ILE A 98 -1.86 23.36 1.38
CA ILE A 98 -1.63 22.28 2.33
C ILE A 98 -0.44 21.44 1.84
N GLU A 99 0.50 21.18 2.74
CA GLU A 99 1.63 20.28 2.51
C GLU A 99 1.87 19.39 3.73
N ILE A 100 2.19 18.12 3.49
CA ILE A 100 2.61 17.19 4.54
C ILE A 100 4.13 17.08 4.49
N THR A 101 4.79 17.56 5.53
CA THR A 101 6.25 17.63 5.64
C THR A 101 6.79 16.60 6.65
N GLY A 102 8.12 16.44 6.68
CA GLY A 102 8.81 15.49 7.55
C GLY A 102 9.57 14.36 6.84
N ALA A 103 9.61 14.37 5.50
CA ALA A 103 10.30 13.36 4.68
C ALA A 103 11.82 13.22 4.96
N GLY A 104 12.44 14.20 5.62
CA GLY A 104 13.86 14.14 6.03
C GLY A 104 14.15 13.30 7.29
N SER A 105 13.12 12.77 7.95
CA SER A 105 13.25 11.89 9.11
C SER A 105 13.89 10.54 8.73
N HIS A 106 14.57 9.89 9.68
CA HIS A 106 15.02 8.50 9.51
C HIS A 106 13.89 7.48 9.64
N TYR A 107 12.81 7.85 10.32
CA TYR A 107 11.66 7.00 10.57
C TYR A 107 10.42 7.60 9.92
N HIS A 108 9.62 6.73 9.30
CA HIS A 108 8.43 7.08 8.54
C HIS A 108 7.22 6.36 9.13
N HIS A 109 6.46 7.06 9.97
CA HIS A 109 5.25 6.58 10.62
C HIS A 109 4.31 7.75 10.92
N TRP A 110 3.13 7.47 11.49
CA TRP A 110 2.11 8.50 11.78
C TRP A 110 2.63 9.73 12.53
N ASN A 111 3.61 9.56 13.42
CA ASN A 111 4.19 10.62 14.24
C ASN A 111 5.43 11.30 13.63
N SER A 112 5.81 10.95 12.39
CA SER A 112 6.89 11.61 11.64
C SER A 112 6.37 12.58 10.58
N MET A 113 5.06 12.75 10.49
CA MET A 113 4.40 13.68 9.57
C MET A 113 4.02 14.97 10.28
N THR A 114 4.05 16.08 9.56
CA THR A 114 3.55 17.38 10.02
C THR A 114 2.69 17.98 8.92
N VAL A 115 1.49 18.43 9.27
CA VAL A 115 0.62 19.14 8.34
C VAL A 115 0.93 20.62 8.45
N GLU A 116 1.38 21.21 7.35
CA GLU A 116 1.60 22.66 7.22
C GLU A 116 0.49 23.24 6.35
N ILE A 117 -0.21 24.25 6.87
CA ILE A 117 -1.27 24.95 6.14
C ILE A 117 -0.92 26.43 6.04
N GLU A 118 -0.79 26.92 4.80
CA GLU A 118 -0.64 28.34 4.53
C GLU A 118 -1.97 28.94 4.09
N PHE A 119 -2.31 30.07 4.71
CA PHE A 119 -3.51 30.84 4.38
C PHE A 119 -3.09 32.16 3.75
N GLU A 120 -3.19 32.25 2.43
CA GLU A 120 -3.05 33.52 1.73
C GLU A 120 -4.38 34.28 1.75
N ASN A 121 -4.31 35.58 1.97
CA ASN A 121 -5.47 36.47 1.92
C ASN A 121 -5.18 37.59 0.92
N GLU A 122 -5.95 37.65 -0.17
CA GLU A 122 -5.80 38.73 -1.13
C GLU A 122 -6.33 40.07 -0.60
N THR A 123 -7.18 40.08 0.43
CA THR A 123 -7.79 41.35 0.87
C THR A 123 -7.90 41.49 2.39
N ASP A 124 -7.29 42.55 2.92
CA ASP A 124 -7.80 43.28 4.09
C ASP A 124 -9.14 43.97 3.73
N ASP A 125 -10.07 43.25 3.07
CA ASP A 125 -11.30 43.83 2.55
C ASP A 125 -12.16 44.25 3.74
N GLU A 126 -12.25 45.57 3.96
CA GLU A 126 -13.19 46.19 4.89
C GLU A 126 -14.64 45.79 4.57
N GLU A 127 -14.92 45.31 3.35
CA GLU A 127 -16.26 44.88 2.89
C GLU A 127 -16.74 43.53 3.45
N LYS A 128 -15.87 42.66 3.97
CA LYS A 128 -16.33 41.37 4.53
C LYS A 128 -17.04 41.55 5.87
N PRO A 129 -18.19 40.86 6.10
CA PRO A 129 -18.93 40.94 7.35
C PRO A 129 -18.04 40.67 8.58
N ALA A 130 -18.10 41.55 9.59
CA ALA A 130 -17.29 41.44 10.82
C ALA A 130 -17.39 40.07 11.51
N ARG A 131 -18.54 39.38 11.40
CA ARG A 131 -18.74 38.02 11.93
C ARG A 131 -17.80 36.99 11.30
N LEU A 132 -17.52 37.09 10.00
CA LEU A 132 -16.61 36.18 9.29
C LEU A 132 -15.16 36.44 9.72
N LYS A 133 -14.78 37.71 9.94
CA LYS A 133 -13.45 38.07 10.46
C LYS A 133 -13.18 37.50 11.86
N ILE A 134 -14.21 37.44 12.71
CA ILE A 134 -14.12 36.87 14.07
C ILE A 134 -14.04 35.34 14.04
N ALA A 135 -14.78 34.69 13.14
CA ALA A 135 -14.80 33.22 13.05
C ALA A 135 -13.55 32.63 12.36
N ARG A 136 -12.88 33.42 11.51
CA ARG A 136 -11.77 32.97 10.67
C ARG A 136 -10.60 32.31 11.43
N PRO A 137 -10.07 32.87 12.55
CA PRO A 137 -9.01 32.20 13.31
C PRO A 137 -9.43 30.81 13.80
N ALA A 138 -10.65 30.68 14.31
CA ALA A 138 -11.18 29.39 14.76
C ALA A 138 -11.39 28.42 13.59
N LEU A 139 -11.79 28.89 12.41
CA LEU A 139 -11.91 28.03 11.22
C LEU A 139 -10.55 27.49 10.77
N ARG A 140 -9.49 28.29 10.86
CA ARG A 140 -8.11 27.87 10.52
C ARG A 140 -7.62 26.80 11.48
N GLU A 141 -7.71 27.06 12.79
CA GLU A 141 -7.36 26.09 13.85
C GLU A 141 -8.15 24.78 13.69
N ASN A 142 -9.45 24.85 13.42
CA ASN A 142 -10.26 23.65 13.19
C ASN A 142 -9.82 22.85 11.96
N LEU A 143 -9.33 23.49 10.89
CA LEU A 143 -8.82 22.78 9.71
C LEU A 143 -7.46 22.14 10.01
N GLU A 144 -6.58 22.85 10.70
CA GLU A 144 -5.27 22.35 11.15
C GLU A 144 -5.44 21.12 12.03
N ASP A 145 -6.23 21.22 13.11
CA ASP A 145 -6.50 20.10 14.04
C ASP A 145 -7.14 18.91 13.32
N TYR A 146 -8.08 19.19 12.41
CA TYR A 146 -8.75 18.15 11.64
C TYR A 146 -7.77 17.38 10.76
N LEU A 147 -6.96 18.08 9.96
CA LEU A 147 -6.04 17.43 9.03
C LEU A 147 -4.88 16.74 9.74
N ASP A 148 -4.39 17.30 10.85
CA ASP A 148 -3.34 16.67 11.66
C ASP A 148 -3.78 15.31 12.21
N GLU A 149 -4.99 15.21 12.76
CA GLU A 149 -5.53 13.93 13.22
C GLU A 149 -5.90 13.00 12.04
N ARG A 150 -6.44 13.54 10.95
CA ARG A 150 -6.84 12.75 9.79
C ARG A 150 -5.65 12.06 9.12
N VAL A 151 -4.54 12.77 8.91
CA VAL A 151 -3.32 12.22 8.31
C VAL A 151 -2.75 11.09 9.18
N LYS A 152 -2.79 11.24 10.51
CA LYS A 152 -2.35 10.19 11.46
C LYS A 152 -3.27 8.97 11.44
N GLU A 153 -4.58 9.17 11.33
CA GLU A 153 -5.55 8.08 11.20
C GLU A 153 -5.29 7.27 9.94
N ILE A 154 -5.19 7.94 8.78
CA ILE A 154 -4.91 7.29 7.49
C ILE A 154 -3.61 6.49 7.55
N SER A 155 -2.54 7.08 8.08
CA SER A 155 -1.26 6.38 8.23
C SER A 155 -1.37 5.09 9.05
N ARG A 156 -2.13 5.09 10.16
CA ARG A 156 -2.36 3.89 10.98
C ARG A 156 -3.25 2.86 10.28
N GLU A 157 -4.21 3.31 9.47
CA GLU A 157 -5.03 2.42 8.66
C GLU A 157 -4.21 1.72 7.57
N LEU A 158 -3.33 2.46 6.88
CA LEU A 158 -2.39 1.92 5.90
C LEU A 158 -1.39 0.96 6.55
N GLU A 159 -0.86 1.30 7.73
CA GLU A 159 0.02 0.41 8.49
C GLU A 159 -0.68 -0.92 8.80
N LYS A 160 -1.93 -0.85 9.27
CA LYS A 160 -2.74 -2.03 9.57
C LYS A 160 -3.03 -2.86 8.32
N SER A 161 -3.37 -2.24 7.18
CA SER A 161 -3.64 -2.96 5.94
C SER A 161 -2.36 -3.58 5.36
N GLY A 162 -1.22 -2.89 5.46
CA GLY A 162 0.07 -3.42 5.05
C GLY A 162 0.52 -4.64 5.86
N TYR A 163 0.40 -4.59 7.19
CA TYR A 163 0.68 -5.77 8.01
C TYR A 163 -0.27 -6.93 7.67
N ALA A 164 -1.56 -6.66 7.45
CA ALA A 164 -2.51 -7.69 7.06
C ALA A 164 -2.15 -8.36 5.72
N GLU A 165 -1.65 -7.61 4.74
CA GLU A 165 -1.19 -8.15 3.45
C GLU A 165 0.05 -9.02 3.63
N ILE A 166 1.03 -8.55 4.43
CA ILE A 166 2.21 -9.36 4.77
C ILE A 166 1.78 -10.64 5.48
N GLU A 167 0.98 -10.56 6.53
CA GLU A 167 0.49 -11.73 7.28
C GLU A 167 -0.27 -12.71 6.39
N TYR A 168 -1.10 -12.21 5.48
CA TYR A 168 -1.85 -13.04 4.54
C TYR A 168 -0.92 -13.90 3.66
N ARG A 169 0.22 -13.37 3.22
CA ARG A 169 1.22 -14.14 2.45
C ARG A 169 1.89 -15.25 3.26
N TYR A 170 1.98 -15.09 4.58
CA TYR A 170 2.54 -16.08 5.50
C TYR A 170 1.48 -16.99 6.16
N ASP A 171 0.18 -16.74 5.94
CA ASP A 171 -0.90 -17.60 6.44
C ASP A 171 -0.82 -19.01 5.85
N GLU A 172 -0.99 -20.02 6.72
CA GLU A 172 -0.84 -21.43 6.35
C GLU A 172 -1.77 -21.85 5.19
N ASN A 173 -2.99 -21.32 5.14
CA ASN A 173 -3.93 -21.66 4.07
C ASN A 173 -3.50 -21.03 2.75
N THR A 174 -3.04 -19.78 2.77
CA THR A 174 -2.45 -19.11 1.60
C THR A 174 -1.24 -19.90 1.08
N ILE A 175 -0.38 -20.35 1.99
CA ILE A 175 0.77 -21.23 1.66
C ILE A 175 0.28 -22.49 0.96
N ARG A 176 -0.65 -23.23 1.58
CA ARG A 176 -1.17 -24.49 1.05
C ARG A 176 -1.85 -24.32 -0.30
N ASN A 177 -2.67 -23.29 -0.47
CA ASN A 177 -3.36 -23.00 -1.73
C ASN A 177 -2.34 -22.71 -2.84
N GLY A 178 -1.35 -21.86 -2.58
CA GLY A 178 -0.29 -21.60 -3.55
C GLY A 178 0.48 -22.88 -3.93
N LEU A 179 0.80 -23.75 -2.97
CA LEU A 179 1.46 -25.03 -3.24
C LEU A 179 0.58 -26.03 -4.01
N LEU A 180 -0.76 -25.95 -3.86
CA LEU A 180 -1.72 -26.77 -4.61
C LEU A 180 -1.88 -26.30 -6.06
N GLU A 181 -1.83 -25.00 -6.30
CA GLU A 181 -1.95 -24.40 -7.63
C GLU A 181 -0.66 -24.52 -8.45
N ARG A 182 0.49 -24.58 -7.77
CA ARG A 182 1.80 -24.76 -8.40
C ARG A 182 2.02 -26.20 -8.84
N GLU A 183 2.57 -26.39 -10.04
CA GLU A 183 2.93 -27.71 -10.58
C GLU A 183 4.28 -28.22 -10.05
N HIS A 184 4.67 -27.87 -8.83
CA HIS A 184 5.97 -28.27 -8.28
C HIS A 184 6.01 -29.76 -7.95
N LEU A 185 7.20 -30.33 -8.14
CA LEU A 185 7.50 -31.70 -7.78
C LEU A 185 8.24 -31.76 -6.44
N TYR A 186 7.82 -32.70 -5.60
CA TYR A 186 8.34 -32.95 -4.27
C TYR A 186 8.83 -34.39 -4.14
N GLU A 187 9.82 -34.59 -3.27
CA GLU A 187 10.19 -35.90 -2.78
C GLU A 187 9.15 -36.43 -1.79
N LYS A 188 9.24 -37.73 -1.46
CA LYS A 188 8.24 -38.38 -0.59
C LYS A 188 8.17 -37.79 0.82
N ASP A 189 9.24 -37.15 1.26
CA ASP A 189 9.35 -36.47 2.56
C ASP A 189 8.87 -35.01 2.52
N GLY A 190 8.49 -34.50 1.35
CA GLY A 190 8.03 -33.11 1.18
C GLY A 190 9.14 -32.13 0.76
N THR A 191 10.38 -32.58 0.62
CA THR A 191 11.46 -31.74 0.10
C THR A 191 11.17 -31.37 -1.36
N ARG A 192 11.28 -30.08 -1.71
CA ARG A 192 11.11 -29.63 -3.10
C ARG A 192 12.19 -30.27 -3.97
N ALA A 193 11.80 -31.03 -4.99
CA ALA A 193 12.72 -31.82 -5.81
C ALA A 193 13.47 -30.96 -6.85
N MET A 194 12.92 -29.79 -7.19
CA MET A 194 13.49 -28.86 -8.17
C MET A 194 12.95 -27.45 -7.98
N THR A 195 13.78 -26.46 -8.33
CA THR A 195 13.39 -25.05 -8.39
C THR A 195 12.36 -24.79 -9.50
N GLU A 196 11.71 -23.63 -9.47
CA GLU A 196 10.80 -23.19 -10.53
C GLU A 196 11.46 -23.13 -11.90
N PHE A 197 12.69 -22.61 -11.93
CA PHE A 197 13.47 -22.54 -13.16
C PHE A 197 13.79 -23.94 -13.70
N GLU A 198 14.22 -24.86 -12.84
CA GLU A 198 14.49 -26.25 -13.22
C GLU A 198 13.22 -26.98 -13.68
N PHE A 199 12.07 -26.73 -13.06
CA PHE A 199 10.79 -27.28 -13.50
C PHE A 199 10.37 -26.73 -14.85
N TYR A 200 10.53 -25.43 -15.08
CA TYR A 200 10.24 -24.79 -16.36
C TYR A 200 11.12 -25.36 -17.49
N GLU A 201 12.41 -25.51 -17.26
CA GLU A 201 13.32 -26.13 -18.23
C GLU A 201 12.99 -27.62 -18.45
N TRP A 202 12.68 -28.37 -17.39
CA TRP A 202 12.27 -29.77 -17.48
C TRP A 202 10.98 -29.93 -18.29
N SER A 203 9.94 -29.14 -18.01
CA SER A 203 8.64 -29.22 -18.68
C SER A 203 8.70 -28.93 -20.17
N LYS A 204 9.64 -28.07 -20.62
CA LYS A 204 9.94 -27.88 -22.04
C LYS A 204 10.52 -29.12 -22.71
N ASP A 205 11.40 -29.84 -22.01
CA ASP A 205 12.05 -31.04 -22.52
C ASP A 205 11.11 -32.26 -22.57
N VAL A 206 10.13 -32.34 -21.65
CA VAL A 206 9.14 -33.43 -21.62
C VAL A 206 7.91 -33.14 -22.52
N SER A 207 7.70 -31.90 -22.94
CA SER A 207 6.64 -31.54 -23.89
C SER A 207 6.96 -32.04 -25.31
N PRO A 208 6.05 -32.77 -25.99
CA PRO A 208 6.33 -33.28 -27.32
C PRO A 208 6.51 -32.13 -28.31
N ARG A 209 7.71 -32.01 -28.91
CA ARG A 209 7.93 -31.07 -30.02
C ARG A 209 6.86 -31.29 -31.09
N PRO A 210 6.18 -30.24 -31.58
CA PRO A 210 5.18 -30.40 -32.63
C PRO A 210 5.85 -31.08 -33.83
N LYS A 211 5.30 -32.24 -34.24
CA LYS A 211 5.79 -32.99 -35.40
C LYS A 211 5.75 -32.05 -36.61
N GLN A 212 6.92 -31.66 -37.11
CA GLN A 212 7.02 -30.97 -38.39
C GLN A 212 6.42 -31.89 -39.46
N PHE A 213 5.22 -31.54 -39.94
CA PHE A 213 4.63 -32.18 -41.10
C PHE A 213 5.51 -31.86 -42.31
N LYS A 214 6.29 -32.85 -42.76
CA LYS A 214 6.95 -32.79 -44.07
C LYS A 214 5.86 -32.82 -45.14
N ILE A 215 5.57 -31.66 -45.72
CA ILE A 215 4.75 -31.55 -46.93
C ILE A 215 5.59 -32.13 -48.07
N ASN A 216 5.33 -33.38 -48.44
CA ASN A 216 5.84 -33.94 -49.69
C ASN A 216 5.07 -33.28 -50.85
N ARG A 217 5.72 -32.32 -51.53
CA ARG A 217 5.26 -31.84 -52.83
C ARG A 217 5.53 -32.93 -53.87
N LYS A 218 4.46 -33.44 -54.48
CA LYS A 218 4.52 -34.12 -55.78
C LYS A 218 4.34 -33.08 -56.87
#